data_AF-A0A1W1WDI5-F1
#
_entry.id   AF-A0A1W1WDI5-F1
#
_cell.length_a   1.000
_cell.length_b   1.000
_cell.length_c   1.000
_cell.angle_alpha   90.00
_cell.angle_beta   90.00
_cell.angle_gamma   90.00
#
_symmetry.space_group_name_H-M   'P 1'
#
loop_
_entity.id
_entity.type
_entity.pdbx_description
1 polymer ?
#
loop_
_entity_poly.entity_id
_entity_poly.type
_entity_poly.pdbx_seq_one_letter_code
_entity_poly.pdbx_strand_id
1 'polypeptide(L)'
;MPELEPQLLHVIGDAPEGPWSVFSLPTGDHTAMVSVIIPRSLWLEISRRDPFSSDLSLIERIGRMAILHRLQQTGELETIVVDTDDIQELWKKPDEPWYMTLRRCGQCHEMVPHGEVLEALANALPPNSRGQITVEVLCPSCMVQTSHVLNPWGVVER
;
A
#
# COMPACT_ATOMS: atom_id res chain seq x y z
N MET A 1 -8.14 -18.83 -14.72
CA MET A 1 -8.91 -17.60 -14.93
C MET A 1 -7.92 -16.52 -15.32
N PRO A 2 -8.20 -15.63 -16.29
CA PRO A 2 -7.35 -14.46 -16.49
C PRO A 2 -7.21 -13.75 -15.14
N GLU A 3 -6.01 -13.27 -14.83
CA GLU A 3 -5.72 -12.57 -13.59
C GLU A 3 -6.55 -11.28 -13.57
N LEU A 4 -7.61 -11.29 -12.77
CA LEU A 4 -8.44 -10.11 -12.51
C LEU A 4 -7.62 -9.19 -11.61
N GLU A 5 -6.82 -8.33 -12.21
CA GLU A 5 -5.99 -7.35 -11.50
C GLU A 5 -6.57 -5.94 -11.68
N PRO A 6 -7.29 -5.37 -10.69
CA PRO A 6 -7.75 -4.00 -10.76
C PRO A 6 -6.55 -3.05 -10.78
N GLN A 7 -6.54 -2.11 -11.72
CA GLN A 7 -5.50 -1.09 -11.86
C GLN A 7 -6.09 0.29 -11.62
N LEU A 8 -5.47 1.07 -10.73
CA LEU A 8 -5.87 2.45 -10.47
C LEU A 8 -5.58 3.29 -11.72
N LEU A 9 -6.63 3.85 -12.32
CA LEU A 9 -6.53 4.71 -13.49
C LEU A 9 -6.43 6.18 -13.10
N HIS A 10 -7.23 6.59 -12.13
CA HIS A 10 -7.33 8.00 -11.75
C HIS A 10 -7.79 8.18 -10.32
N VAL A 11 -7.23 9.20 -9.65
CA VAL A 11 -7.75 9.74 -8.40
C VAL A 11 -8.50 11.02 -8.76
N ILE A 12 -9.83 10.98 -8.65
CA ILE A 12 -10.69 12.11 -9.02
C ILE A 12 -10.55 13.25 -7.99
N GLY A 13 -10.31 12.91 -6.71
CA GLY A 13 -9.97 13.87 -5.66
C GLY A 13 -10.67 13.60 -4.34
N ASP A 14 -10.53 14.57 -3.43
CA ASP A 14 -11.12 14.55 -2.09
C ASP A 14 -12.55 15.11 -2.16
N ALA A 15 -13.53 14.24 -2.47
CA ALA A 15 -14.94 14.59 -2.41
C ALA A 15 -15.38 14.76 -0.95
N PRO A 16 -16.49 15.46 -0.61
CA PRO A 16 -16.98 15.59 0.76
C PRO A 16 -17.09 14.25 1.52
N GLU A 17 -17.38 13.18 0.79
CA GLU A 17 -17.55 11.83 1.28
C GLU A 17 -16.23 11.13 1.59
N GLY A 18 -15.13 11.48 0.91
CA GLY A 18 -13.93 10.66 0.92
C GLY A 18 -13.02 10.82 -0.30
N PRO A 19 -11.81 10.24 -0.30
CA PRO A 19 -11.05 10.02 -1.53
C PRO A 19 -11.88 9.21 -2.53
N TRP A 20 -11.97 9.71 -3.76
CA TRP A 20 -12.66 9.05 -4.86
C TRP A 20 -11.66 8.70 -5.97
N SER A 21 -11.67 7.45 -6.40
CA SER A 21 -10.80 6.90 -7.43
C SER A 21 -11.57 6.01 -8.42
N VAL A 22 -10.97 5.79 -9.59
CA VAL A 22 -11.49 4.94 -10.66
C VAL A 22 -10.44 3.91 -11.04
N PHE A 23 -10.88 2.66 -11.16
CA PHE A 23 -10.06 1.52 -11.52
C PHE A 23 -10.52 0.92 -12.85
N SER A 24 -9.57 0.44 -13.65
CA SER A 24 -9.86 -0.51 -14.73
C SER A 24 -9.76 -1.93 -14.20
N LEU A 25 -10.72 -2.77 -14.57
CA LEU A 25 -10.70 -4.20 -14.32
C LEU A 25 -10.87 -4.96 -15.64
N PRO A 26 -9.85 -5.67 -16.13
CA PRO A 26 -10.00 -6.53 -17.31
C PRO A 26 -10.85 -7.75 -16.94
N THR A 27 -12.01 -7.94 -17.59
CA THR A 27 -12.96 -9.05 -17.32
C THR A 27 -12.89 -10.16 -18.37
N GLY A 28 -11.87 -10.15 -19.23
CA GLY A 28 -11.67 -11.11 -20.33
C GLY A 28 -12.33 -10.64 -21.64
N ASP A 29 -13.62 -10.30 -21.60
CA ASP A 29 -14.38 -9.87 -22.79
C ASP A 29 -14.35 -8.35 -22.99
N HIS A 30 -14.05 -7.60 -21.93
CA HIS A 30 -13.97 -6.14 -21.94
C HIS A 30 -13.14 -5.64 -20.74
N THR A 31 -13.00 -4.32 -20.63
CA THR A 31 -12.47 -3.66 -19.43
C THR A 31 -13.61 -2.92 -18.76
N ALA A 32 -13.95 -3.32 -17.53
CA ALA A 32 -14.91 -2.61 -16.70
C ALA A 32 -14.23 -1.42 -16.01
N MET A 33 -14.99 -0.33 -15.84
CA MET A 33 -14.57 0.84 -15.07
C MET A 33 -15.29 0.80 -13.73
N VAL A 34 -14.54 0.78 -12.64
CA VAL A 34 -15.08 0.67 -11.29
C VAL A 34 -14.76 1.92 -10.51
N SER A 35 -15.80 2.58 -10.02
CA SER A 35 -15.70 3.77 -9.17
C SER A 35 -15.59 3.35 -7.72
N VAL A 36 -14.60 3.84 -6.98
CA VAL A 36 -14.36 3.51 -5.57
C VAL A 36 -14.30 4.77 -4.72
N ILE A 37 -15.16 4.84 -3.72
CA ILE A 37 -15.27 5.95 -2.76
C ILE A 37 -14.90 5.44 -1.37
N ILE A 38 -13.87 6.03 -0.75
CA ILE A 38 -13.39 5.65 0.58
C ILE A 38 -13.96 6.65 1.60
N PRO A 39 -14.90 6.27 2.49
CA PRO A 39 -15.48 7.24 3.43
C PRO A 39 -14.41 7.99 4.23
N ARG A 40 -14.57 9.31 4.44
CA ARG A 40 -13.54 10.13 5.09
C ARG A 40 -13.18 9.65 6.49
N SER A 41 -14.17 9.19 7.27
CA SER A 41 -13.92 8.60 8.58
C SER A 41 -12.97 7.39 8.49
N LEU A 42 -13.22 6.51 7.52
CA LEU A 42 -12.42 5.34 7.24
C LEU A 42 -11.00 5.72 6.77
N TRP A 43 -10.92 6.69 5.85
CA TRP A 43 -9.66 7.22 5.34
C TRP A 43 -8.78 7.78 6.44
N LEU A 44 -9.34 8.61 7.32
CA LEU A 44 -8.61 9.20 8.45
C LEU A 44 -8.14 8.14 9.44
N GLU A 45 -8.89 7.06 9.62
CA GLU A 45 -8.46 5.97 10.50
C GLU A 45 -7.30 5.17 9.88
N ILE A 46 -7.39 4.84 8.59
CA ILE A 46 -6.35 4.05 7.89
C ILE A 46 -5.06 4.85 7.74
N SER A 47 -5.13 6.09 7.26
CA SER A 47 -3.96 6.97 7.08
C SER A 47 -3.22 7.23 8.38
N ARG A 48 -3.91 7.26 9.53
CA ARG A 48 -3.25 7.37 10.85
C ARG A 48 -2.52 6.11 11.27
N ARG A 49 -3.00 4.94 10.85
CA ARG A 49 -2.36 3.64 11.14
C ARG A 49 -1.15 3.41 10.24
N ASP A 50 -1.14 4.00 9.05
CA ASP A 50 -0.03 3.94 8.10
C ASP A 50 0.39 5.34 7.61
N PRO A 51 1.00 6.16 8.49
CA PRO A 51 1.30 7.56 8.20
C PRO A 51 2.45 7.76 7.21
N PHE A 52 3.12 6.68 6.81
CA PHE A 52 4.30 6.73 5.93
C PHE A 52 4.00 6.27 4.51
N SER A 53 2.89 5.55 4.29
CA SER A 53 2.42 5.23 2.95
C SER A 53 1.89 6.49 2.27
N SER A 54 2.13 6.60 0.96
CA SER A 54 1.57 7.69 0.17
C SER A 54 0.05 7.55 0.06
N ASP A 55 -0.66 8.68 -0.06
CA ASP A 55 -2.11 8.67 -0.24
C ASP A 55 -2.51 7.79 -1.44
N LEU A 56 -1.76 7.88 -2.54
CA LEU A 56 -2.03 7.12 -3.75
C LEU A 56 -1.86 5.61 -3.54
N SER A 57 -0.80 5.20 -2.83
CA SER A 57 -0.58 3.79 -2.48
C SER A 57 -1.69 3.23 -1.59
N LEU A 58 -2.15 4.01 -0.61
CA LEU A 58 -3.26 3.62 0.26
C LEU A 58 -4.57 3.51 -0.52
N ILE A 59 -4.88 4.48 -1.38
CA ILE A 59 -6.08 4.47 -2.25
C ILE A 59 -6.05 3.26 -3.18
N GLU A 60 -4.91 2.99 -3.83
CA GLU A 60 -4.76 1.84 -4.73
C GLU A 60 -4.97 0.53 -3.98
N ARG A 61 -4.37 0.37 -2.80
CA ARG A 61 -4.52 -0.83 -1.97
C ARG A 61 -5.97 -1.05 -1.56
N ILE A 62 -6.60 -0.02 -1.00
CA ILE A 62 -8.00 -0.06 -0.53
C ILE A 62 -8.92 -0.42 -1.70
N GLY A 63 -8.77 0.24 -2.84
CA GLY A 63 -9.63 0.01 -4.00
C GLY A 63 -9.47 -1.39 -4.60
N ARG A 64 -8.23 -1.90 -4.73
CA ARG A 64 -7.99 -3.28 -5.18
C ARG A 64 -8.67 -4.29 -4.27
N MET A 65 -8.52 -4.14 -2.96
CA MET A 65 -9.14 -5.03 -1.99
C MET A 65 -10.67 -5.01 -2.08
N ALA A 66 -11.26 -3.81 -2.09
CA ALA A 66 -12.71 -3.67 -2.14
C ALA A 66 -13.32 -4.21 -3.44
N ILE A 67 -12.68 -3.97 -4.59
CA ILE A 67 -13.11 -4.50 -5.88
C ILE A 67 -13.09 -6.03 -5.87
N LEU A 68 -11.97 -6.62 -5.44
CA LEU A 68 -11.82 -8.07 -5.40
C LEU A 68 -12.81 -8.72 -4.43
N HIS A 69 -13.01 -8.12 -3.26
CA HIS A 69 -13.97 -8.60 -2.27
C HIS A 69 -15.41 -8.59 -2.80
N ARG A 70 -15.86 -7.46 -3.38
CA ARG A 70 -17.22 -7.35 -3.94
C ARG A 70 -17.44 -8.29 -5.11
N LEU A 71 -16.45 -8.44 -5.98
CA LEU A 71 -16.52 -9.35 -7.11
C LEU A 71 -16.72 -10.81 -6.67
N GLN A 72 -16.12 -11.21 -5.54
CA GLN A 72 -16.32 -12.55 -4.96
C GLN A 72 -17.71 -12.75 -4.34
N GLN A 73 -18.33 -11.68 -3.83
CA GLN A 73 -19.62 -11.77 -3.14
C GLN A 73 -20.83 -11.63 -4.06
N THR A 74 -20.85 -10.59 -4.91
CA THR A 74 -22.04 -10.21 -5.68
C THR A 74 -21.89 -10.47 -7.18
N GLY A 75 -20.65 -10.48 -7.70
CA GLY A 75 -20.38 -10.59 -9.14
C GLY A 75 -20.75 -9.34 -9.96
N GLU A 76 -21.26 -8.29 -9.31
CA GLU A 76 -21.64 -7.01 -9.94
C GLU A 76 -20.66 -5.90 -9.54
N LEU A 77 -20.31 -5.05 -10.50
CA LEU A 77 -19.29 -4.00 -10.37
C LEU A 77 -19.92 -2.63 -10.60
N GLU A 78 -20.75 -2.20 -9.65
CA GLU A 78 -21.24 -0.82 -9.58
C GLU A 78 -20.22 0.08 -8.86
N THR A 79 -20.63 1.32 -8.55
CA THR A 79 -19.83 2.17 -7.67
C THR A 79 -19.71 1.53 -6.30
N ILE A 80 -18.48 1.33 -5.84
CA ILE A 80 -18.17 0.75 -4.54
C ILE A 80 -17.95 1.89 -3.54
N VAL A 81 -18.82 1.97 -2.54
CA VAL A 81 -18.53 2.73 -1.32
C VAL A 81 -17.89 1.74 -0.34
N VAL A 82 -16.63 1.98 -0.01
CA VAL A 82 -15.81 1.05 0.78
C VAL A 82 -16.33 0.97 2.21
N ASP A 83 -16.55 -0.25 2.68
CA ASP A 83 -16.85 -0.56 4.09
C ASP A 83 -15.65 -1.27 4.75
N THR A 84 -15.63 -1.37 6.08
CA THR A 84 -14.61 -2.09 6.84
C THR A 84 -14.49 -3.56 6.43
N ASP A 85 -15.60 -4.18 6.04
CA ASP A 85 -15.64 -5.57 5.58
C ASP A 85 -14.91 -5.76 4.24
N ASP A 86 -14.84 -4.73 3.41
CA ASP A 86 -14.13 -4.77 2.12
C ASP A 86 -12.60 -4.79 2.29
N ILE A 87 -12.12 -4.41 3.47
CA ILE A 87 -10.69 -4.19 3.75
C ILE A 87 -10.23 -4.87 5.04
N GLN A 88 -10.83 -6.02 5.41
CA GLN A 88 -10.49 -6.73 6.65
C GLN A 88 -8.98 -7.01 6.82
N GLU A 89 -8.23 -7.17 5.73
CA GLU A 89 -6.77 -7.36 5.83
C GLU A 89 -6.00 -6.09 6.22
N LEU A 90 -6.56 -4.89 6.03
CA LEU A 90 -6.01 -3.65 6.59
C LEU A 90 -6.26 -3.53 8.10
N TRP A 91 -7.31 -4.21 8.58
CA TRP A 91 -7.69 -4.25 9.99
C TRP A 91 -6.98 -5.34 10.79
N LYS A 92 -6.53 -6.42 10.11
CA LYS A 92 -5.57 -7.35 10.70
C LYS A 92 -4.37 -6.53 11.15
N LYS A 93 -3.96 -6.69 12.42
CA LYS A 93 -2.74 -6.03 12.92
C LYS A 93 -1.63 -6.36 11.91
N PRO A 94 -1.00 -5.35 11.27
CA PRO A 94 0.21 -5.64 10.52
C PRO A 94 1.17 -6.30 11.51
N ASP A 95 1.78 -7.44 11.14
CA ASP A 95 2.76 -8.10 11.98
C ASP A 95 3.87 -7.11 12.40
N GLU A 96 4.18 -6.14 11.53
CA GLU A 96 4.88 -4.89 11.82
C GLU A 96 4.68 -3.92 10.63
N PRO A 97 4.42 -2.60 10.81
CA PRO A 97 4.45 -1.64 9.69
C PRO A 97 5.79 -1.70 8.95
N TRP A 98 5.81 -1.61 7.62
CA TRP A 98 7.05 -1.74 6.82
C TRP A 98 8.17 -0.79 7.28
N TYR A 99 7.80 0.40 7.74
CA TYR A 99 8.73 1.38 8.28
C TYR A 99 9.42 0.90 9.56
N MET A 100 8.69 0.16 10.42
CA MET A 100 9.25 -0.46 11.61
C MET A 100 10.19 -1.62 11.25
N THR A 101 9.90 -2.35 10.18
CA THR A 101 10.82 -3.37 9.62
C THR A 101 12.14 -2.75 9.14
N LEU A 102 12.10 -1.60 8.44
CA LEU A 102 13.32 -0.87 8.05
C LEU A 102 14.12 -0.36 9.24
N ARG A 103 13.42 -0.04 10.33
CA ARG A 103 14.04 0.42 11.56
C ARG A 103 14.61 -0.70 12.40
N ARG A 104 14.55 -1.97 11.99
CA ARG A 104 15.13 -3.07 12.78
C ARG A 104 16.43 -3.52 12.13
N CYS A 105 17.55 -3.37 12.86
CA CYS A 105 18.83 -3.85 12.38
C CYS A 105 18.79 -5.38 12.16
N GLY A 106 19.24 -5.85 10.99
CA GLY A 106 19.29 -7.29 10.70
C GLY A 106 20.32 -8.07 11.53
N GLN A 107 21.29 -7.37 12.16
CA GLN A 107 22.39 -7.99 12.91
C GLN A 107 22.18 -7.94 14.43
N CYS A 108 21.98 -6.75 15.01
CA CYS A 108 21.82 -6.60 16.46
C CYS A 108 20.36 -6.46 16.91
N HIS A 109 19.41 -6.43 15.98
CA HIS A 109 17.97 -6.26 16.23
C HIS A 109 17.58 -4.98 16.98
N GLU A 110 18.51 -4.06 17.20
CA GLU A 110 18.19 -2.75 17.77
C GLU A 110 17.39 -1.89 16.80
N MET A 111 16.59 -1.00 17.39
CA MET A 111 15.80 -0.04 16.64
C MET A 111 16.68 1.12 16.16
N VAL A 112 16.82 1.23 14.85
CA VAL A 112 17.54 2.31 14.18
C VAL A 112 16.78 3.64 14.37
N PRO A 113 17.47 4.77 14.56
CA PRO A 113 16.84 6.09 14.59
C PRO A 113 16.08 6.41 13.29
N HIS A 114 15.03 7.22 13.41
CA HIS A 114 14.21 7.60 12.26
C HIS A 114 15.03 8.32 11.16
N GLY A 115 16.01 9.14 11.57
CA GLY A 115 16.88 9.88 10.65
C GLY A 115 17.66 8.98 9.70
N GLU A 116 18.19 7.85 10.18
CA GLU A 116 18.93 6.89 9.36
C GLU A 116 18.04 6.27 8.29
N VAL A 117 16.78 5.97 8.60
CA VAL A 117 15.83 5.43 7.62
C VAL A 117 15.45 6.49 6.59
N LEU A 118 15.25 7.75 7.01
CA LEU A 118 14.97 8.84 6.08
C LEU A 118 16.15 9.11 5.14
N GLU A 119 17.37 9.08 5.66
CA GLU A 119 18.59 9.23 4.86
C GLU A 119 18.75 8.05 3.88
N ALA A 120 18.52 6.82 4.33
CA ALA A 120 18.53 5.65 3.46
C ALA A 120 17.50 5.73 2.33
N LEU A 121 16.28 6.20 2.65
CA LEU A 121 15.22 6.41 1.66
C LEU A 121 15.58 7.52 0.66
N ALA A 122 16.17 8.62 1.13
CA ALA A 122 16.60 9.73 0.27
C ALA A 122 17.73 9.32 -0.68
N ASN A 123 18.57 8.37 -0.28
CA ASN A 123 19.68 7.84 -1.07
C ASN A 123 19.31 6.60 -1.90
N ALA A 124 18.06 6.14 -1.83
CA ALA A 124 17.62 4.96 -2.57
C ALA A 124 17.72 5.19 -4.09
N LEU A 125 18.25 4.19 -4.80
CA LEU A 125 18.30 4.24 -6.26
C LEU A 125 16.88 4.14 -6.85
N PRO A 126 16.68 4.66 -8.09
CA PRO A 126 15.41 4.53 -8.79
C PRO A 126 14.93 3.07 -8.89
N PRO A 127 13.62 2.83 -9.00
CA PRO A 127 13.06 1.49 -9.07
C PRO A 127 13.65 0.67 -10.23
N ASN A 128 13.88 -0.62 -10.00
CA ASN A 128 14.25 -1.57 -11.05
C ASN A 128 13.06 -1.89 -11.98
N SER A 129 13.27 -2.76 -12.97
CA SER A 129 12.22 -3.16 -13.94
C SER A 129 10.99 -3.83 -13.32
N ARG A 130 11.05 -4.23 -12.04
CA ARG A 130 9.93 -4.79 -11.26
C ARG A 130 9.28 -3.76 -10.33
N GLY A 131 9.64 -2.47 -10.44
CA GLY A 131 9.12 -1.41 -9.56
C GLY A 131 9.63 -1.51 -8.12
N GLN A 132 10.78 -2.15 -7.89
CA GLN A 132 11.35 -2.33 -6.56
C GLN A 132 12.54 -1.40 -6.35
N ILE A 133 12.65 -0.82 -5.16
CA ILE A 133 13.83 -0.05 -4.74
C ILE A 133 14.61 -0.83 -3.68
N THR A 134 15.92 -0.65 -3.66
CA THR A 134 16.79 -1.15 -2.58
C THR A 134 17.09 0.01 -1.64
N VAL A 135 16.85 -0.20 -0.35
CA VAL A 135 17.11 0.77 0.72
C VAL A 135 18.12 0.16 1.67
N GLU A 136 19.18 0.91 1.96
CA GLU A 136 20.27 0.42 2.79
C GLU A 136 20.35 1.27 4.06
N VAL A 137 19.95 0.70 5.19
CA VAL A 137 19.84 1.41 6.47
C VAL A 137 21.04 1.10 7.34
N LEU A 138 21.80 2.13 7.72
CA LEU A 138 22.93 2.00 8.64
C LEU A 138 22.44 1.91 10.10
N CYS A 139 22.85 0.87 10.81
CA CYS A 139 22.63 0.78 12.26
C CYS A 139 23.77 1.48 13.01
N PRO A 140 23.52 2.56 13.77
CA PRO A 140 24.58 3.28 14.48
C PRO A 140 25.16 2.49 15.66
N SER A 141 24.45 1.49 16.16
CA SER A 141 24.89 0.69 17.31
C SER A 141 25.95 -0.35 16.95
N CYS A 142 25.83 -0.97 15.77
CA CYS A 142 26.74 -2.02 15.30
C CYS A 142 27.48 -1.68 14.01
N MET A 143 27.21 -0.50 13.43
CA MET A 143 27.78 0.01 12.17
C MET A 143 27.56 -0.92 10.97
N VAL A 144 26.52 -1.75 11.02
CA VAL A 144 26.12 -2.64 9.92
C VAL A 144 25.01 -2.00 9.11
N GLN A 145 25.17 -2.06 7.79
CA GLN A 145 24.18 -1.62 6.83
C GLN A 145 23.26 -2.80 6.46
N THR A 146 21.97 -2.66 6.75
CA THR A 146 20.95 -3.68 6.43
C THR A 146 20.27 -3.29 5.12
N SER A 147 20.27 -4.22 4.15
CA SER A 147 19.64 -4.00 2.85
C SER A 147 18.20 -4.52 2.86
N HIS A 148 17.26 -3.64 2.50
CA HIS A 148 15.84 -3.95 2.37
C HIS A 148 15.41 -3.71 0.93
N VAL A 149 14.50 -4.55 0.44
CA VAL A 149 13.85 -4.34 -0.86
C VAL A 149 12.44 -3.86 -0.59
N LEU A 150 12.07 -2.72 -1.15
CA LEU A 150 10.71 -2.18 -1.06
C LEU A 150 10.02 -2.24 -2.42
N ASN A 151 8.73 -2.48 -2.41
CA ASN A 151 7.81 -2.18 -3.50
C ASN A 151 6.81 -1.10 -3.02
N PRO A 152 5.84 -0.65 -3.84
CA PRO A 152 4.82 0.31 -3.41
C PRO A 152 3.95 -0.14 -2.21
N TRP A 153 4.02 -1.41 -1.83
CA TRP A 153 3.17 -2.06 -0.84
C TRP A 153 3.89 -2.37 0.48
N GLY A 154 5.22 -2.28 0.53
CA GLY A 154 6.01 -2.53 1.73
C GLY A 154 7.35 -3.22 1.46
N VAL A 155 7.91 -3.83 2.51
CA VAL A 155 9.15 -4.62 2.42
C VAL A 155 8.86 -5.97 1.77
N VAL A 156 9.63 -6.31 0.75
CA VAL A 156 9.62 -7.61 0.10
C VAL A 156 10.53 -8.54 0.90
N GLU A 157 9.95 -9.53 1.56
CA GLU A 157 10.71 -10.60 2.22
C GLU A 157 11.51 -11.39 1.17
N ARG A 158 12.78 -11.66 1.48
CA ARG A 158 13.68 -12.47 0.64
C ARG A 158 13.76 -13.89 1.15
#